data_AF-A0AA51MT83-F1
#
_entry.id   AF-A0AA51MT83-F1
#
_cell.length_a   1.000
_cell.length_b   1.000
_cell.length_c   1.000
_cell.angle_alpha   90.00
_cell.angle_beta   90.00
_cell.angle_gamma   90.00
#
_symmetry.space_group_name_H-M   'P 1'
#
loop_
_entity.id
_entity.type
_entity.pdbx_description
1 polymer ?
#
loop_
_entity_poly.entity_id
_entity_poly.type
_entity_poly.pdbx_seq_one_letter_code
_entity_poly.pdbx_strand_id
1 'polypeptide(L)'
;MIPKIEDISIGQQIETVEEPTYTWKIKGNRIVGYTDEIEAMEQAIYLLLNIERYRHEIYDWNYGIELSDLLGKDKAYVYSEMKRRVKEALMNDDRITDVSGFIFENPERNTIHVRFTVHTIFGDIESSKEVNI
;
A
#
# COMPACT_ATOMS: atom_id res chain seq x y z
N MET A 1 25.34 0.87 30.00
CA MET A 1 24.89 2.22 30.39
C MET A 1 23.70 2.54 29.52
N ILE A 2 22.50 2.68 30.09
CA ILE A 2 21.30 3.09 29.32
C ILE A 2 21.31 4.62 29.32
N PRO A 3 21.29 5.29 28.16
CA PRO A 3 21.23 6.75 28.12
C PRO A 3 19.90 7.20 28.75
N LYS A 4 19.99 8.11 29.74
CA LYS A 4 18.83 8.82 30.24
C LYS A 4 18.49 9.91 29.22
N ILE A 5 17.28 9.84 28.67
CA ILE A 5 16.73 10.91 27.84
C ILE A 5 16.18 11.94 28.83
N GLU A 6 16.98 12.95 29.13
CA GLU A 6 16.54 14.16 29.84
C GLU A 6 15.94 15.10 28.78
N ASP A 7 14.71 15.56 29.02
CA ASP A 7 13.90 16.47 28.18
C ASP A 7 13.15 15.87 26.98
N ILE A 8 12.12 15.07 27.26
CA ILE A 8 10.97 14.96 26.34
C ILE A 8 9.96 16.05 26.76
N SER A 9 9.85 17.12 25.96
CA SER A 9 8.84 18.16 26.13
C SER A 9 7.44 17.60 25.78
N ILE A 10 6.74 17.06 26.77
CA ILE A 10 5.36 16.60 26.63
C ILE A 10 4.45 17.83 26.40
N GLY A 11 3.80 17.89 25.24
CA GLY A 11 2.89 18.99 24.86
C GLY A 11 3.35 19.85 23.69
N GLN A 12 4.45 19.51 23.02
CA GLN A 12 4.83 20.16 21.77
C GLN A 12 3.83 19.74 20.67
N GLN A 13 3.23 20.74 20.01
CA GLN A 13 2.41 20.49 18.83
C GLN A 13 3.33 19.97 17.73
N ILE A 14 3.11 18.73 17.31
CA ILE A 14 3.78 18.16 16.14
C ILE A 14 3.06 18.74 14.93
N GLU A 15 3.78 19.49 14.10
CA GLU A 15 3.25 19.99 12.84
C GLU A 15 3.30 18.84 11.84
N THR A 16 2.14 18.29 11.48
CA THR A 16 2.04 17.27 10.44
C THR A 16 2.25 17.97 9.10
N VAL A 17 3.38 17.70 8.46
CA VAL A 17 3.67 18.20 7.11
C VAL A 17 3.24 17.13 6.12
N GLU A 18 2.37 17.48 5.17
CA GLU A 18 2.01 16.58 4.08
C GLU A 18 3.23 16.33 3.19
N GLU A 19 3.53 15.06 2.92
CA GLU A 19 4.63 14.71 2.02
C GLU A 19 4.25 15.04 0.57
N PRO A 20 5.14 15.70 -0.20
CA PRO A 20 4.87 16.02 -1.59
C PRO A 20 4.74 14.74 -2.43
N THR A 21 3.86 14.76 -3.42
CA THR A 21 3.74 13.67 -4.40
C THR A 21 4.85 13.68 -5.46
N TYR A 22 5.52 14.82 -5.65
CA TYR A 22 6.54 14.97 -6.68
C TYR A 22 7.72 14.03 -6.46
N THR A 23 7.88 13.05 -7.35
CA THR A 23 8.85 11.96 -7.20
C THR A 23 9.45 11.53 -8.53
N TRP A 24 10.36 10.56 -8.50
CA TRP A 24 10.96 9.98 -9.71
C TRP A 24 9.99 9.04 -10.41
N LYS A 25 9.88 9.20 -11.73
CA LYS A 25 9.05 8.34 -12.60
C LYS A 25 9.81 7.06 -12.93
N ILE A 26 9.30 5.93 -12.46
CA ILE A 26 9.82 4.59 -12.72
C ILE A 26 9.10 4.02 -13.94
N LYS A 27 9.86 3.55 -14.92
CA LYS A 27 9.35 2.84 -16.09
C LYS A 27 10.19 1.60 -16.35
N GLY A 28 9.62 0.43 -16.07
CA GLY A 28 10.38 -0.82 -16.04
C GLY A 28 11.50 -0.73 -15.00
N ASN A 29 12.74 -1.01 -15.41
CA ASN A 29 13.90 -0.99 -14.50
C ASN A 29 14.70 0.33 -14.58
N ARG A 30 14.06 1.45 -14.95
CA ARG A 30 14.75 2.73 -15.16
C ARG A 30 13.94 3.92 -14.63
N ILE A 31 14.66 4.94 -14.15
CA ILE A 31 14.09 6.26 -13.89
C ILE A 31 14.12 7.05 -15.20
N VAL A 32 12.97 7.61 -15.60
CA VAL A 32 12.81 8.31 -16.88
C VAL A 32 12.47 9.79 -16.73
N GLY A 33 12.46 10.31 -15.50
CA GLY A 33 12.15 11.70 -15.19
C GLY A 33 11.44 11.80 -13.85
N TYR A 34 10.51 12.74 -13.77
CA TYR A 34 9.70 13.00 -12.58
C TYR A 34 8.21 12.80 -12.87
N THR A 35 7.44 12.55 -11.84
CA THR A 35 5.98 12.39 -11.86
C THR A 35 5.40 13.00 -10.60
N ASP A 36 4.11 13.34 -10.64
CA ASP A 36 3.42 14.05 -9.56
C ASP A 36 1.95 13.63 -9.49
N GLU A 37 1.26 14.07 -8.43
CA GLU A 37 -0.18 13.91 -8.21
C GLU A 37 -0.66 12.48 -8.51
N ILE A 38 -1.63 12.32 -9.42
CA ILE A 38 -2.28 11.05 -9.72
C ILE A 38 -1.32 9.99 -10.27
N GLU A 39 -0.36 10.38 -11.13
CA GLU A 39 0.60 9.44 -11.69
C GLU A 39 1.59 8.94 -10.62
N ALA A 40 1.99 9.83 -9.69
CA ALA A 40 2.82 9.45 -8.55
C ALA A 40 2.07 8.51 -7.60
N MET A 41 0.77 8.76 -7.37
CA MET A 41 -0.08 7.89 -6.56
C MET A 41 -0.27 6.51 -7.18
N GLU A 42 -0.48 6.42 -8.50
CA GLU A 42 -0.54 5.14 -9.22
C GLU A 42 0.74 4.31 -8.98
N GLN A 43 1.90 4.96 -9.07
CA GLN A 43 3.18 4.32 -8.80
C GLN A 43 3.33 3.89 -7.34
N ALA A 44 2.92 4.75 -6.39
CA ALA A 44 3.01 4.45 -4.95
C ALA A 44 2.14 3.24 -4.56
N ILE A 45 0.88 3.21 -5.03
CA ILE A 45 -0.06 2.10 -4.83
C ILE A 45 0.52 0.82 -5.41
N TYR A 46 1.06 0.88 -6.64
CA TYR A 46 1.69 -0.28 -7.28
C TYR A 46 2.86 -0.82 -6.46
N LEU A 47 3.78 0.04 -6.01
CA LEU A 47 4.95 -0.39 -5.24
C LEU A 47 4.53 -1.02 -3.90
N LEU A 48 3.66 -0.35 -3.15
CA LEU A 48 3.19 -0.81 -1.84
C LEU A 48 2.52 -2.19 -1.94
N LEU A 49 1.65 -2.41 -2.93
CA LEU A 49 0.96 -3.68 -3.09
C LEU A 49 1.87 -4.81 -3.61
N ASN A 50 3.07 -4.51 -4.11
CA ASN A 50 4.02 -5.50 -4.62
C ASN A 50 5.17 -5.81 -3.65
N ILE A 51 5.22 -5.15 -2.50
CA ILE A 51 6.16 -5.47 -1.44
C ILE A 51 5.47 -6.31 -0.37
N GLU A 52 6.04 -7.49 -0.08
CA GLU A 52 5.62 -8.27 1.08
C GLU A 52 6.13 -7.58 2.34
N ARG A 53 5.23 -7.29 3.27
CA ARG A 53 5.59 -6.69 4.56
C ARG A 53 6.60 -7.56 5.30
N TYR A 54 7.52 -6.92 6.02
CA TYR A 54 8.61 -7.56 6.80
C TYR A 54 9.67 -8.32 5.99
N ARG A 55 9.58 -8.36 4.66
CA ARG A 55 10.54 -9.09 3.83
C ARG A 55 11.87 -8.36 3.65
N HIS A 56 11.86 -7.03 3.64
CA HIS A 56 13.05 -6.22 3.37
C HIS A 56 13.28 -5.19 4.48
N GLU A 57 14.49 -5.16 5.03
CA GLU A 57 14.88 -4.26 6.13
C GLU A 57 14.89 -2.77 5.75
N ILE A 58 14.94 -2.46 4.46
CA ILE A 58 14.95 -1.08 3.94
C ILE A 58 13.59 -0.39 4.06
N TYR A 59 12.51 -1.14 4.36
CA TYR A 59 11.16 -0.62 4.47
C TYR A 59 10.73 -0.51 5.94
N ASP A 60 9.94 0.53 6.23
CA ASP A 60 9.23 0.63 7.51
C ASP A 60 8.29 -0.57 7.71
N TRP A 61 8.00 -0.88 8.97
CA TRP A 61 7.16 -2.02 9.34
C TRP A 61 5.71 -1.89 8.85
N ASN A 62 5.24 -0.67 8.56
CA ASN A 62 3.91 -0.43 8.03
C ASN A 62 3.86 -0.48 6.49
N TYR A 63 5.01 -0.53 5.80
CA TYR A 63 5.06 -0.53 4.34
C TYR A 63 4.94 -1.94 3.76
N GLY A 64 4.09 -2.06 2.72
CA GLY A 64 3.81 -3.31 2.04
C GLY A 64 2.51 -3.97 2.49
N ILE A 65 2.23 -5.14 1.90
CA ILE A 65 1.05 -5.95 2.16
C ILE A 65 1.45 -7.38 2.55
N GLU A 66 0.65 -8.02 3.40
CA GLU A 66 0.85 -9.41 3.80
C GLU A 66 -0.01 -10.31 2.90
N LEU A 67 0.60 -11.08 2.00
CA LEU A 67 -0.12 -11.98 1.09
C LEU A 67 0.40 -13.41 1.14
N SER A 68 1.62 -13.61 1.66
CA SER A 68 2.31 -14.90 1.58
C SER A 68 1.63 -16.02 2.37
N ASP A 69 0.90 -15.71 3.44
CA ASP A 69 0.15 -16.68 4.27
C ASP A 69 -1.24 -17.02 3.72
N LEU A 70 -1.68 -16.36 2.64
CA LEU A 70 -2.95 -16.63 1.96
C LEU A 70 -2.86 -17.82 1.00
N LEU A 71 -1.63 -18.24 0.65
CA LEU A 71 -1.39 -19.41 -0.18
C LEU A 71 -1.93 -20.68 0.51
N GLY A 72 -2.69 -21.49 -0.21
CA GLY A 72 -3.32 -22.72 0.27
C GLY A 72 -4.58 -22.52 1.11
N LYS A 73 -5.08 -21.29 1.25
CA LYS A 73 -6.28 -20.99 2.04
C LYS A 73 -7.56 -21.09 1.22
N ASP A 74 -8.68 -21.25 1.92
CA ASP A 74 -10.01 -21.27 1.28
C ASP A 74 -10.35 -19.90 0.64
N LYS A 75 -11.03 -19.92 -0.50
CA LYS A 75 -11.39 -18.71 -1.26
C LYS A 75 -12.15 -17.68 -0.44
N ALA A 76 -13.12 -18.11 0.37
CA ALA A 76 -13.91 -17.19 1.17
C ALA A 76 -13.05 -16.46 2.22
N TYR A 77 -12.09 -17.17 2.81
CA TYR A 77 -11.10 -16.58 3.71
C TYR A 77 -10.22 -15.58 2.97
N VAL A 78 -9.72 -15.95 1.79
CA VAL A 78 -8.84 -15.08 0.99
C VAL A 78 -9.56 -13.81 0.55
N TYR A 79 -10.84 -13.86 0.15
CA TYR A 79 -11.59 -12.66 -0.21
C TYR A 79 -11.71 -11.67 0.95
N SER A 80 -12.05 -12.19 2.14
CA SER A 80 -12.17 -11.35 3.33
C SER A 80 -10.84 -10.72 3.71
N GLU A 81 -9.77 -11.53 3.71
CA GLU A 81 -8.44 -11.08 4.11
C GLU A 81 -7.84 -10.12 3.09
N MET A 82 -8.00 -10.36 1.79
CA MET A 82 -7.52 -9.43 0.77
C MET A 82 -8.18 -8.06 0.89
N LYS A 83 -9.50 -8.01 1.06
CA LYS A 83 -10.21 -6.74 1.26
C LYS A 83 -9.67 -5.99 2.47
N ARG A 84 -9.47 -6.69 3.58
CA ARG A 84 -8.95 -6.13 4.83
C ARG A 84 -7.52 -5.61 4.65
N ARG A 85 -6.62 -6.45 4.14
CA ARG A 85 -5.19 -6.16 4.04
C ARG A 85 -4.85 -5.12 2.97
N VAL A 86 -5.59 -5.09 1.86
CA VAL A 86 -5.46 -4.00 0.87
C VAL A 86 -5.85 -2.66 1.50
N LYS A 87 -6.98 -2.59 2.22
CA LYS A 87 -7.37 -1.39 2.96
C LYS A 87 -6.31 -1.01 3.99
N GLU A 88 -5.91 -1.93 4.86
CA GLU A 88 -4.92 -1.65 5.90
C GLU A 88 -3.58 -1.18 5.32
N ALA A 89 -3.10 -1.81 4.25
CA ALA A 89 -1.84 -1.42 3.64
C ALA A 89 -1.92 -0.01 3.04
N LEU A 90 -2.97 0.28 2.27
CA LEU A 90 -3.12 1.57 1.57
C LEU A 90 -3.50 2.73 2.50
N MET A 91 -4.31 2.50 3.54
CA MET A 91 -4.72 3.54 4.48
C MET A 91 -3.59 4.04 5.40
N ASN A 92 -2.37 3.48 5.29
CA ASN A 92 -1.19 4.06 5.94
C ASN A 92 -0.66 5.30 5.20
N ASP A 93 -1.04 5.50 3.94
CA ASP A 93 -0.72 6.69 3.16
C ASP A 93 -1.81 7.75 3.37
N ASP A 94 -1.45 8.89 3.94
CA ASP A 94 -2.37 9.97 4.32
C ASP A 94 -3.04 10.65 3.10
N ARG A 95 -2.46 10.49 1.91
CA ARG A 95 -3.04 10.96 0.64
C ARG A 95 -4.16 10.07 0.15
N ILE A 96 -4.35 8.88 0.73
CA ILE A 96 -5.43 7.93 0.45
C ILE A 96 -6.55 8.12 1.48
N THR A 97 -7.76 8.37 1.01
CA THR A 97 -8.94 8.67 1.84
C THR A 97 -9.84 7.46 2.07
N ASP A 98 -9.97 6.57 1.09
CA ASP A 98 -10.65 5.27 1.22
C ASP A 98 -10.25 4.31 0.09
N VAL A 99 -10.57 3.03 0.25
CA VAL A 99 -10.51 2.01 -0.80
C VAL A 99 -11.85 1.31 -0.88
N SER A 100 -12.48 1.30 -2.06
CA SER A 100 -13.82 0.75 -2.23
C SER A 100 -13.93 -0.05 -3.54
N GLY A 101 -15.15 -0.47 -3.92
CA GLY A 101 -15.37 -1.11 -5.23
C GLY A 101 -14.73 -2.49 -5.43
N PHE A 102 -14.49 -3.26 -4.35
CA PHE A 102 -13.84 -4.58 -4.45
C PHE A 102 -14.66 -5.57 -5.30
N ILE A 103 -14.08 -6.01 -6.41
CA ILE A 103 -14.61 -7.03 -7.31
C ILE A 103 -13.60 -8.18 -7.38
N PHE A 104 -14.03 -9.37 -6.99
CA PHE A 104 -13.22 -10.59 -7.03
C PHE A 104 -13.58 -11.44 -8.25
N GLU A 105 -12.56 -11.86 -8.98
CA GLU A 105 -12.64 -12.73 -10.13
C GLU A 105 -11.70 -13.93 -9.95
N ASN A 106 -12.09 -15.06 -10.52
CA ASN A 106 -11.29 -16.29 -10.49
C ASN A 106 -11.01 -16.71 -11.93
N PRO A 107 -10.03 -16.09 -12.60
CA PRO A 107 -9.70 -16.45 -13.97
C PRO A 107 -9.24 -17.91 -14.07
N GLU A 108 -8.59 -18.43 -13.01
CA GLU A 108 -8.10 -19.80 -12.94
C GLU A 108 -8.51 -20.48 -11.63
N ARG A 109 -8.28 -21.81 -11.54
CA ARG A 109 -8.69 -22.63 -10.38
C ARG A 109 -8.06 -22.12 -9.07
N ASN A 110 -6.81 -21.70 -9.14
CA ASN A 110 -5.94 -21.35 -8.02
C ASN A 110 -5.49 -19.87 -8.03
N THR A 111 -6.17 -19.03 -8.80
CA THR A 111 -5.81 -17.61 -8.92
C THR A 111 -7.02 -16.76 -8.58
N ILE A 112 -6.80 -15.77 -7.72
CA ILE A 112 -7.79 -14.75 -7.39
C ILE A 112 -7.26 -13.42 -7.91
N HIS A 113 -8.07 -12.79 -8.76
CA HIS A 113 -7.87 -11.43 -9.20
C HIS A 113 -8.84 -10.52 -8.44
N VAL A 114 -8.33 -9.47 -7.82
CA VAL A 114 -9.15 -8.44 -7.17
C VAL A 114 -8.95 -7.11 -7.86
N ARG A 115 -10.04 -6.44 -8.18
CA ARG A 115 -10.07 -5.06 -8.65
C ARG A 115 -10.75 -4.20 -7.59
N PHE A 116 -10.28 -2.96 -7.43
CA PHE A 116 -10.80 -2.02 -6.46
C PHE A 116 -10.44 -0.60 -6.87
N THR A 117 -11.17 0.37 -6.32
CA THR A 117 -10.95 1.80 -6.54
C THR A 117 -10.31 2.39 -5.31
N VAL A 118 -9.18 3.08 -5.48
CA VAL A 118 -8.47 3.81 -4.43
C VAL A 118 -8.84 5.29 -4.56
N HIS A 119 -9.41 5.86 -3.51
CA HIS A 119 -9.81 7.27 -3.47
C HIS A 119 -8.67 8.08 -2.86
N THR A 120 -8.06 8.97 -3.65
CA THR A 120 -6.96 9.84 -3.19
C THR A 120 -7.38 11.30 -3.21
N ILE A 121 -6.62 12.15 -2.53
CA ILE A 121 -6.81 13.61 -2.59
C ILE A 121 -6.59 14.20 -4.00
N PHE A 122 -5.98 13.43 -4.92
CA PHE A 122 -5.72 13.81 -6.31
C PHE A 122 -6.73 13.20 -7.31
N GLY A 123 -7.62 12.32 -6.84
CA GLY A 123 -8.60 11.62 -7.68
C GLY A 123 -8.65 10.11 -7.43
N ASP A 124 -9.54 9.45 -8.18
CA ASP A 124 -9.78 8.01 -8.07
C ASP A 124 -8.83 7.22 -8.98
N ILE A 125 -8.27 6.13 -8.45
CA ILE A 125 -7.36 5.24 -9.17
C ILE A 125 -7.93 3.82 -9.15
N GLU A 126 -8.17 3.27 -10.33
CA GLU A 126 -8.51 1.85 -10.50
C GLU A 126 -7.23 1.01 -10.36
N SER A 127 -7.22 0.08 -9.41
CA SER A 127 -6.09 -0.80 -9.16
C SER A 127 -6.52 -2.25 -9.06
N SER A 128 -5.55 -3.15 -9.26
CA SER A 128 -5.80 -4.58 -9.14
C SER A 128 -4.64 -5.34 -8.53
N LYS A 129 -4.94 -6.49 -7.94
CA LYS A 129 -3.95 -7.42 -7.41
C LYS A 129 -4.33 -8.85 -7.76
N GLU A 130 -3.32 -9.62 -8.13
CA GLU A 130 -3.43 -11.07 -8.31
C GLU A 130 -2.76 -11.78 -7.13
N VAL A 131 -3.43 -12.81 -6.62
CA VAL A 131 -2.91 -13.70 -5.59
C VAL A 131 -3.16 -15.15 -5.95
N ASN A 132 -2.14 -15.97 -5.79
CA ASN A 132 -2.22 -17.42 -5.96
C ASN A 132 -2.65 -18.06 -4.63
N ILE A 133 -3.61 -18.97 -4.71
CA ILE A 133 -4.14 -19.77 -3.60
C ILE A 133 -3.83 -21.25 -3.76
#